data_AF-A0A317VQG1-F1
#
_entry.id   AF-A0A317VQG1-F1
#
_cell.length_a   1.000
_cell.length_b   1.000
_cell.length_c   1.000
_cell.angle_alpha   90.00
_cell.angle_beta   90.00
_cell.angle_gamma   90.00
#
_symmetry.space_group_name_H-M   'P 1'
#
loop_
_entity.id
_entity.type
_entity.pdbx_description
1 polymer ?
#
loop_
_entity_poly.entity_id
_entity_poly.type
_entity_poly.pdbx_seq_one_letter_code
_entity_poly.pdbx_strand_id
1 'polypeptide(L)'
;MAAETPSSPLHRSLLIPEILERILIHLDIHTLLFSQRVCTAWASLIQESPSLQQALFFAPAQWSKEDIIYNPLLIKHFPPFFPGTIQNDLVKPRDCYPPHFLPMQYVGNENAWSHPVKDDLTRAEVFYSELPLQKYPLRRKAYLYPQASWRRMLTQQPPAPHIPVLRVWSWARGKTFDRYRIPGTLKDVMDLERYVQQNPKDSEPPESSSSPTNNLDDGGGVTMGLLFDYVTCDLDLKWWMIMWGDLPPVSMALELGPEYVDAYKRAAEDGSIVILTFQIVQGAEWWYDIAGANAKNLRFRIVDEYRARGWVGERPPTFSNRLRAVENGRFPHFTTQAPFLARYLLPGWGVAVG
;
A
#
# COMPACT_ATOMS: atom_id res chain seq x y z
N MET A 1 -38.30 28.46 -48.93
CA MET A 1 -36.91 28.76 -48.53
C MET A 1 -36.79 28.41 -47.06
N ALA A 2 -36.21 27.25 -46.73
CA ALA A 2 -35.93 26.89 -45.35
C ALA A 2 -34.67 27.65 -44.92
N ALA A 3 -34.75 28.39 -43.81
CA ALA A 3 -33.61 29.09 -43.25
C ALA A 3 -32.62 28.05 -42.71
N GLU A 4 -31.44 27.99 -43.33
CA GLU A 4 -30.29 27.28 -42.77
C GLU A 4 -29.93 27.94 -41.44
N THR A 5 -30.18 27.25 -40.33
CA THR A 5 -29.63 27.63 -39.03
C THR A 5 -28.11 27.59 -39.11
N PRO A 6 -27.38 28.67 -38.79
CA PRO A 6 -25.93 28.64 -38.80
C PRO A 6 -25.44 27.62 -37.76
N SER A 7 -24.72 26.60 -38.23
CA SER A 7 -24.06 25.63 -37.36
C SER A 7 -23.16 26.39 -36.37
N SER A 8 -23.46 26.25 -35.08
CA SER A 8 -22.84 27.04 -34.02
C SER A 8 -21.31 26.79 -33.96
N PRO A 9 -20.47 27.84 -34.02
CA PRO A 9 -19.01 27.70 -34.06
C PRO A 9 -18.41 27.06 -32.80
N LEU A 10 -19.15 27.07 -31.68
CA LEU A 10 -18.79 26.42 -30.41
C LEU A 10 -18.57 24.91 -30.54
N HIS A 11 -19.24 24.24 -31.49
CA HIS A 11 -19.00 22.82 -31.73
C HIS A 11 -17.68 22.57 -32.46
N ARG A 12 -17.20 23.51 -33.30
CA ARG A 12 -15.97 23.32 -34.07
C ARG A 12 -14.71 23.42 -33.21
N SER A 13 -14.72 24.23 -32.15
CA SER A 13 -13.57 24.32 -31.24
C SER A 13 -13.31 23.04 -30.46
N LEU A 14 -14.36 22.27 -30.12
CA LEU A 14 -14.24 20.94 -29.48
C LEU A 14 -13.86 19.82 -30.47
N LEU A 15 -13.80 20.11 -31.77
CA LEU A 15 -13.31 19.17 -32.80
C LEU A 15 -11.79 19.25 -32.98
N ILE A 16 -11.13 20.27 -32.42
CA ILE A 16 -9.66 20.42 -32.49
C ILE A 16 -9.06 19.66 -31.30
N PRO A 17 -8.34 18.55 -31.53
CA PRO A 17 -7.79 17.70 -30.45
C PRO A 17 -6.97 18.47 -29.42
N GLU A 18 -6.14 19.42 -29.86
CA GLU A 18 -5.23 20.19 -29.01
C GLU A 18 -5.96 21.16 -28.08
N ILE A 19 -7.06 21.76 -28.56
CA ILE A 19 -7.89 22.64 -27.73
C ILE A 19 -8.66 21.80 -26.71
N LEU A 20 -9.22 20.68 -27.15
CA LEU A 20 -9.93 19.78 -26.27
C LEU A 20 -9.02 19.22 -25.18
N GLU A 21 -7.79 18.80 -25.52
CA GLU A 21 -6.78 18.34 -24.55
C GLU A 21 -6.48 19.42 -23.49
N ARG A 22 -6.26 20.68 -23.91
CA ARG A 22 -6.03 21.81 -23.00
C ARG A 22 -7.22 22.12 -22.10
N ILE A 23 -8.45 21.83 -22.53
CA ILE A 23 -9.63 21.96 -21.67
C ILE A 23 -9.67 20.80 -20.67
N LEU A 24 -9.49 19.57 -21.17
CA LEU A 24 -9.58 18.34 -20.39
C LEU A 24 -8.54 18.26 -19.26
N ILE A 25 -7.31 18.74 -19.51
CA ILE A 25 -6.22 18.68 -18.51
C ILE A 25 -6.49 19.55 -17.27
N HIS A 26 -7.36 20.57 -17.39
CA HIS A 26 -7.75 21.43 -16.27
C HIS A 26 -8.95 20.92 -15.47
N LEU A 27 -9.55 19.80 -15.88
CA LEU A 27 -10.65 19.17 -15.13
C LEU A 27 -10.12 18.38 -13.93
N ASP A 28 -10.98 18.20 -12.92
CA ASP A 28 -10.68 17.27 -11.84
C ASP A 28 -10.62 15.83 -12.35
N ILE A 29 -9.85 14.97 -11.66
CA ILE A 29 -9.59 13.58 -12.08
C ILE A 29 -10.86 12.78 -12.32
N HIS A 30 -11.94 13.03 -11.56
CA HIS A 30 -13.18 12.28 -11.69
C HIS A 30 -13.90 12.70 -12.97
N THR A 31 -14.08 14.01 -13.17
CA THR A 31 -14.68 14.54 -14.39
C THR A 31 -13.89 14.10 -15.62
N LEU A 32 -12.55 14.23 -15.61
CA LEU A 32 -11.69 13.77 -16.69
C LEU A 32 -11.85 12.27 -16.99
N LEU A 33 -11.93 11.42 -15.96
CA LEU A 33 -12.13 9.98 -16.15
C LEU A 33 -13.46 9.70 -16.85
N PHE A 34 -14.53 10.38 -16.48
CA PHE A 34 -15.87 10.19 -17.05
C PHE A 34 -16.05 10.85 -18.42
N SER A 35 -15.24 11.85 -18.78
CA SER A 35 -15.22 12.48 -20.11
C SER A 35 -15.01 11.46 -21.25
N GLN A 36 -14.36 10.32 -20.98
CA GLN A 36 -14.24 9.21 -21.93
C GLN A 36 -15.59 8.62 -22.37
N ARG A 37 -16.67 8.87 -21.63
CA ARG A 37 -18.02 8.35 -21.94
C ARG A 37 -18.86 9.28 -22.79
N VAL A 38 -18.36 10.46 -23.14
CA VAL A 38 -19.09 11.45 -23.95
C VAL A 38 -19.20 11.00 -25.40
N CYS A 39 -18.07 10.64 -26.02
CA CYS A 39 -18.01 10.07 -27.37
C CYS A 39 -16.68 9.32 -27.59
N THR A 40 -16.58 8.59 -28.71
CA THR A 40 -15.37 7.83 -29.07
C THR A 40 -14.17 8.73 -29.31
N ALA A 41 -14.35 9.92 -29.90
CA ALA A 41 -13.25 10.86 -30.14
C ALA A 41 -12.61 11.37 -28.84
N TRP A 42 -13.41 11.66 -27.81
CA TRP A 42 -12.92 12.06 -26.50
C TRP A 42 -12.20 10.90 -25.80
N ALA A 43 -12.75 9.69 -25.90
CA ALA A 43 -12.11 8.50 -25.36
C ALA A 43 -10.74 8.24 -26.00
N SER A 44 -10.64 8.29 -27.33
CA SER A 44 -9.39 8.13 -28.08
C SER A 44 -8.38 9.21 -27.70
N LEU A 45 -8.78 10.50 -27.69
CA LEU A 45 -7.90 11.59 -27.29
C LEU A 45 -7.34 11.41 -25.88
N ILE A 46 -8.19 11.04 -24.91
CA ILE A 46 -7.75 10.82 -23.52
C ILE A 46 -6.77 9.64 -23.45
N GLN A 47 -7.01 8.56 -24.22
CA GLN A 47 -6.15 7.36 -24.23
C GLN A 47 -4.81 7.58 -24.93
N GLU A 48 -4.79 8.41 -25.97
CA GLU A 48 -3.60 8.67 -26.79
C GLU A 48 -2.73 9.81 -26.24
N SER A 49 -3.31 10.78 -25.51
CA SER A 49 -2.56 11.89 -24.92
C SER A 49 -1.77 11.45 -23.68
N PRO A 50 -0.43 11.57 -23.67
CA PRO A 50 0.39 11.28 -22.50
C PRO A 50 0.04 12.17 -21.30
N SER A 51 -0.21 13.46 -21.53
CA SER A 51 -0.55 14.43 -20.48
C SER A 51 -1.84 14.05 -19.74
N LEU A 52 -2.86 13.62 -20.48
CA LEU A 52 -4.13 13.19 -19.90
C LEU A 52 -4.01 11.85 -19.20
N GLN A 53 -3.21 10.91 -19.73
CA GLN A 53 -2.92 9.65 -19.05
C GLN A 53 -2.15 9.86 -17.74
N GLN A 54 -1.21 10.81 -17.71
CA GLN A 54 -0.48 11.21 -16.50
C GLN A 54 -1.40 11.88 -15.46
N ALA A 55 -2.30 12.76 -15.89
CA ALA A 55 -3.29 13.37 -15.01
C ALA A 55 -4.27 12.33 -14.41
N LEU A 56 -4.55 11.25 -15.14
CA LEU A 56 -5.37 10.13 -14.69
C LEU A 56 -4.58 9.05 -13.92
N PHE A 57 -3.28 9.23 -13.72
CA PHE A 57 -2.38 8.26 -13.09
C PHE A 57 -2.32 6.92 -13.84
N PHE A 58 -2.61 6.90 -15.14
CA PHE A 58 -2.45 5.70 -15.99
C PHE A 58 -1.04 5.60 -16.61
N ALA A 59 -0.31 6.70 -16.63
CA ALA A 59 1.07 6.77 -17.09
C ALA A 59 1.92 7.54 -16.07
N PRO A 60 3.22 7.22 -15.95
CA PRO A 60 4.12 7.95 -15.07
C PRO A 60 4.33 9.38 -15.58
N ALA A 61 4.28 10.37 -14.69
CA ALA A 61 4.78 11.71 -14.99
C ALA A 61 6.05 12.03 -14.20
N GLN A 62 6.84 12.94 -14.79
CA GLN A 62 8.09 13.39 -14.24
C GLN A 62 7.81 14.47 -13.19
N TRP A 63 7.83 14.08 -11.91
CA TRP A 63 7.87 15.00 -10.78
C TRP A 63 9.23 14.93 -10.09
N SER A 64 9.58 15.99 -9.35
CA SER A 64 10.67 15.94 -8.38
C SER A 64 10.36 14.83 -7.36
N LYS A 65 11.38 14.09 -6.94
CA LYS A 65 11.22 13.06 -5.89
C LYS A 65 10.72 13.63 -4.56
N GLU A 66 10.81 14.94 -4.39
CA GLU A 66 10.50 15.66 -3.17
C GLU A 66 8.98 15.89 -2.98
N ASP A 67 8.20 15.89 -4.07
CA ASP A 67 6.75 16.14 -4.03
C ASP A 67 5.98 14.89 -4.44
N ILE A 68 5.67 14.03 -3.46
CA ILE A 68 4.81 12.86 -3.69
C ILE A 68 3.35 13.32 -3.75
N ILE A 69 2.71 13.06 -4.89
CA ILE A 69 1.29 13.30 -5.11
C ILE A 69 0.58 11.95 -5.15
N TYR A 70 -0.23 11.67 -4.13
CA TYR A 70 -1.09 10.50 -4.10
C TYR A 70 -2.30 10.66 -5.00
N ASN A 71 -2.77 9.56 -5.59
CA ASN A 71 -3.92 9.58 -6.48
C ASN A 71 -5.21 9.97 -5.70
N PRO A 72 -5.82 11.14 -5.97
CA PRO A 72 -6.94 11.65 -5.17
C PRO A 72 -8.22 10.82 -5.36
N LEU A 73 -8.38 10.16 -6.51
CA LEU A 73 -9.51 9.25 -6.74
C LEU A 73 -9.36 8.00 -5.88
N LEU A 74 -8.14 7.45 -5.80
CA LEU A 74 -7.87 6.26 -5.00
C LEU A 74 -7.95 6.56 -3.50
N ILE A 75 -7.44 7.71 -3.03
CA ILE A 75 -7.62 8.21 -1.66
C ILE A 75 -9.09 8.15 -1.25
N LYS A 76 -9.99 8.65 -2.11
CA LYS A 76 -11.43 8.70 -1.84
C LYS A 76 -12.08 7.32 -1.77
N HIS A 77 -11.68 6.38 -2.62
CA HIS A 77 -12.34 5.09 -2.79
C HIS A 77 -11.68 3.93 -2.02
N PHE A 78 -10.41 4.09 -1.64
CA PHE A 78 -9.60 3.17 -0.87
C PHE A 78 -8.90 3.87 0.30
N PRO A 79 -9.63 4.59 1.20
CA PRO A 79 -9.01 5.30 2.31
C PRO A 79 -7.99 4.48 3.13
N PRO A 80 -8.23 3.18 3.44
CA PRO A 80 -7.27 2.32 4.14
C PRO A 80 -5.87 2.19 3.54
N PHE A 81 -5.70 2.57 2.27
CA PHE A 81 -4.44 2.40 1.56
C PHE A 81 -3.61 3.69 1.53
N PHE A 82 -4.15 4.85 1.88
CA PHE A 82 -3.51 6.14 1.62
C PHE A 82 -3.41 7.04 2.85
N PRO A 83 -2.34 7.85 2.94
CA PRO A 83 -2.14 8.72 4.08
C PRO A 83 -3.11 9.90 4.10
N GLY A 84 -3.28 10.53 5.27
CA GLY A 84 -4.10 11.72 5.49
C GLY A 84 -5.62 11.51 5.37
N THR A 85 -6.08 10.26 5.24
CA THR A 85 -7.50 9.92 5.06
C THR A 85 -8.26 9.74 6.38
N ILE A 86 -7.54 9.61 7.48
CA ILE A 86 -8.09 9.55 8.84
C ILE A 86 -7.90 10.94 9.44
N GLN A 87 -9.00 11.64 9.75
CA GLN A 87 -8.94 12.92 10.45
C GLN A 87 -8.25 12.72 11.81
N ASN A 88 -7.05 13.26 11.96
CA ASN A 88 -6.37 13.41 13.24
C ASN A 88 -5.96 14.87 13.40
N ASP A 89 -6.32 15.48 14.53
CA ASP A 89 -6.12 16.91 14.84
C ASP A 89 -4.63 17.30 15.06
N LEU A 90 -3.67 16.54 14.53
CA LEU A 90 -2.25 16.57 14.95
C LEU A 90 -1.25 16.66 13.78
N VAL A 91 -1.53 17.42 12.72
CA VAL A 91 -0.71 17.41 11.50
C VAL A 91 0.15 18.67 11.31
N LYS A 92 1.48 18.48 11.34
CA LYS A 92 2.41 19.07 10.35
C LYS A 92 3.36 17.96 9.84
N PRO A 93 3.66 17.90 8.52
CA PRO A 93 4.64 16.96 7.97
C PRO A 93 6.06 17.32 8.45
N ARG A 94 6.87 16.32 8.82
CA ARG A 94 8.31 16.35 9.21
C ARG A 94 8.66 16.34 10.71
N ASP A 95 7.72 16.48 11.62
CA ASP A 95 8.05 16.42 13.06
C ASP A 95 8.02 14.96 13.53
N CYS A 96 9.16 14.33 13.81
CA CYS A 96 9.24 13.10 14.62
C CYS A 96 10.29 13.34 15.71
N TYR A 97 9.86 13.51 16.96
CA TYR A 97 10.74 13.67 18.12
C TYR A 97 10.27 12.76 19.27
N PRO A 98 11.20 12.34 20.14
CA PRO A 98 11.14 11.04 20.80
C PRO A 98 10.21 11.03 22.01
N PRO A 99 9.70 9.86 22.42
CA PRO A 99 9.01 9.72 23.69
C PRO A 99 10.04 9.87 24.83
N HIS A 100 9.56 10.38 25.96
CA HIS A 100 10.27 10.61 27.24
C HIS A 100 11.11 9.44 27.81
N PHE A 101 11.22 8.31 27.09
CA PHE A 101 11.88 7.07 27.53
C PHE A 101 12.99 6.56 26.60
N LEU A 102 13.37 7.30 25.54
CA LEU A 102 14.61 6.96 24.84
C LEU A 102 15.83 7.36 25.70
N PRO A 103 16.83 6.47 25.87
CA PRO A 103 18.11 6.84 26.46
C PRO A 103 18.70 8.05 25.73
N MET A 104 19.32 8.97 26.48
CA MET A 104 19.86 10.25 25.99
C MET A 104 20.73 10.11 24.72
N GLN A 105 21.36 8.95 24.52
CA GLN A 105 22.18 8.64 23.35
C GLN A 105 21.43 8.62 22.00
N TYR A 106 20.09 8.58 22.00
CA TYR A 106 19.25 8.56 20.79
C TYR A 106 18.49 9.87 20.56
N VAL A 107 18.67 10.87 21.43
CA VAL A 107 17.94 12.15 21.40
C VAL A 107 18.96 13.27 21.23
N GLY A 108 18.90 14.00 20.11
CA GLY A 108 19.68 15.23 19.94
C GLY A 108 19.35 16.24 21.06
N ASN A 109 20.27 17.18 21.31
CA ASN A 109 20.31 18.00 22.53
C ASN A 109 19.13 18.97 22.76
N GLU A 110 18.11 18.99 21.90
CA GLU A 110 17.16 20.09 21.85
C GLU A 110 15.71 19.59 21.76
N ASN A 111 14.92 19.90 22.81
CA ASN A 111 13.44 20.01 22.82
C ASN A 111 12.55 18.75 22.84
N ALA A 112 13.04 17.58 23.26
CA ALA A 112 12.21 16.37 23.36
C ALA A 112 11.19 16.31 24.53
N TRP A 113 11.18 17.27 25.46
CA TRP A 113 10.54 17.10 26.78
C TRP A 113 9.27 17.94 27.03
N SER A 114 8.78 18.69 26.05
CA SER A 114 7.65 19.62 26.24
C SER A 114 6.33 19.22 25.58
N HIS A 115 6.24 18.04 24.95
CA HIS A 115 5.02 17.62 24.24
C HIS A 115 4.33 16.41 24.91
N PRO A 116 3.00 16.46 25.14
CA PRO A 116 2.28 15.37 25.77
C PRO A 116 2.37 14.10 24.91
N VAL A 117 2.77 12.98 25.54
CA VAL A 117 2.79 11.65 24.92
C VAL A 117 1.37 11.29 24.49
N LYS A 118 1.07 11.44 23.20
CA LYS A 118 -0.16 10.97 22.56
C LYS A 118 0.18 9.78 21.67
N ASP A 119 -0.71 8.78 21.67
CA ASP A 119 -0.55 7.46 21.04
C ASP A 119 -0.19 7.55 19.54
N ASP A 120 1.09 7.40 19.22
CA ASP A 120 1.70 7.58 17.89
C ASP A 120 1.15 6.64 16.79
N LEU A 121 0.34 5.62 17.14
CA LEU A 121 -0.36 4.79 16.14
C LEU A 121 -1.33 5.61 15.29
N THR A 122 -1.90 6.69 15.84
CA THR A 122 -2.71 7.66 15.08
C THR A 122 -1.88 8.51 14.12
N ARG A 123 -0.57 8.67 14.38
CA ARG A 123 0.36 9.54 13.64
C ARG A 123 1.08 8.82 12.51
N ALA A 124 1.40 7.54 12.70
CA ALA A 124 1.94 6.66 11.66
C ALA A 124 0.86 6.11 10.71
N GLU A 125 -0.39 6.59 10.84
CA GLU A 125 -1.53 6.20 10.02
C GLU A 125 -1.61 4.68 9.84
N VAL A 126 -1.40 3.96 10.94
CA VAL A 126 -1.37 2.51 10.97
C VAL A 126 -2.78 2.00 10.68
N PHE A 127 -3.01 1.53 9.45
CA PHE A 127 -4.33 1.09 9.00
C PHE A 127 -4.65 -0.33 9.48
N TYR A 128 -5.18 -0.48 10.69
CA TYR A 128 -6.02 -1.64 11.04
C TYR A 128 -7.45 -1.36 10.59
N SER A 129 -7.71 -1.39 9.29
CA SER A 129 -9.05 -1.06 8.80
C SER A 129 -9.60 -2.12 7.86
N GLU A 130 -10.90 -2.34 7.99
CA GLU A 130 -11.63 -3.19 7.07
C GLU A 130 -11.45 -2.66 5.65
N LEU A 131 -11.05 -3.54 4.74
CA LEU A 131 -10.95 -3.22 3.32
C LEU A 131 -12.30 -2.70 2.81
N PRO A 132 -12.33 -1.84 1.79
CA PRO A 132 -13.60 -1.34 1.23
C PRO A 132 -14.56 -2.46 0.78
N LEU A 133 -14.03 -3.60 0.34
CA LEU A 133 -14.80 -4.81 -0.01
C LEU A 133 -15.44 -5.52 1.20
N GLN A 134 -14.90 -5.32 2.41
CA GLN A 134 -15.46 -5.77 3.69
C GLN A 134 -16.55 -4.81 4.16
N LYS A 135 -16.20 -3.53 4.19
CA LYS A 135 -17.08 -2.46 4.67
C LYS A 135 -18.33 -2.29 3.80
N TYR A 136 -18.22 -2.52 2.48
CA TYR A 136 -19.31 -2.34 1.52
C TYR A 136 -19.61 -3.64 0.74
N PRO A 137 -20.27 -4.63 1.35
CA PRO A 137 -20.48 -5.96 0.74
C PRO A 137 -21.29 -5.89 -0.57
N LEU A 138 -22.22 -4.95 -0.69
CA LEU A 138 -22.98 -4.72 -1.93
C LEU A 138 -22.10 -4.25 -3.10
N ARG A 139 -20.96 -3.62 -2.81
CA ARG A 139 -19.99 -3.15 -3.79
C ARG A 139 -18.86 -4.14 -4.04
N ARG A 140 -18.86 -5.31 -3.39
CA ARG A 140 -17.82 -6.33 -3.53
C ARG A 140 -17.53 -6.70 -4.98
N LYS A 141 -18.56 -6.90 -5.81
CA LYS A 141 -18.40 -7.19 -7.24
C LYS A 141 -17.66 -6.10 -8.00
N ALA A 142 -17.81 -4.84 -7.61
CA ALA A 142 -17.10 -3.71 -8.24
C ALA A 142 -15.60 -3.69 -7.87
N TYR A 143 -15.25 -4.02 -6.62
CA TYR A 143 -13.84 -4.17 -6.19
C TYR A 143 -13.16 -5.41 -6.80
N LEU A 144 -13.95 -6.40 -7.21
CA LEU A 144 -13.45 -7.61 -7.85
C LEU A 144 -13.60 -7.59 -9.38
N TYR A 145 -13.93 -6.43 -9.96
CA TYR A 145 -14.10 -6.30 -11.40
C TYR A 145 -12.72 -6.26 -12.11
N PRO A 146 -12.44 -7.18 -13.06
CA PRO A 146 -11.15 -7.31 -13.77
C PRO A 146 -10.69 -6.02 -14.45
N GLN A 147 -11.61 -5.40 -15.19
CA GLN A 147 -11.31 -4.28 -16.09
C GLN A 147 -11.58 -2.93 -15.42
N ALA A 148 -11.63 -2.90 -14.08
CA ALA A 148 -11.86 -1.66 -13.38
C ALA A 148 -10.70 -0.70 -13.63
N SER A 149 -11.02 0.54 -14.02
CA SER A 149 -10.01 1.55 -14.33
C SER A 149 -9.01 1.74 -13.19
N TRP A 150 -9.49 1.79 -11.95
CA TRP A 150 -8.65 1.96 -10.77
C TRP A 150 -7.55 0.90 -10.64
N ARG A 151 -7.73 -0.33 -11.16
CA ARG A 151 -6.70 -1.37 -11.10
C ARG A 151 -5.43 -0.99 -11.85
N ARG A 152 -5.56 -0.19 -12.91
CA ARG A 152 -4.44 0.28 -13.74
C ARG A 152 -3.88 1.63 -13.29
N MET A 153 -4.52 2.28 -12.32
CA MET A 153 -4.06 3.57 -11.82
C MET A 153 -2.87 3.39 -10.88
N LEU A 154 -1.85 4.20 -11.05
CA LEU A 154 -0.75 4.36 -10.12
C LEU A 154 -1.27 4.90 -8.79
N THR A 155 -0.67 4.40 -7.71
CA THR A 155 -0.97 4.83 -6.33
C THR A 155 -0.50 6.27 -6.07
N GLN A 156 0.65 6.62 -6.64
CA GLN A 156 1.28 7.93 -6.46
C GLN A 156 2.07 8.33 -7.70
N GLN A 157 2.44 9.61 -7.74
CA GLN A 157 3.42 10.13 -8.66
C GLN A 157 4.46 10.99 -7.90
N PRO A 158 5.78 10.83 -8.13
CA PRO A 158 6.39 9.87 -9.05
C PRO A 158 6.06 8.40 -8.68
N PRO A 159 6.00 7.49 -9.66
CA PRO A 159 5.54 6.12 -9.42
C PRO A 159 6.39 5.41 -8.37
N ALA A 160 5.75 4.71 -7.43
CA ALA A 160 6.47 3.88 -6.48
C ALA A 160 7.11 2.69 -7.23
N PRO A 161 8.43 2.46 -7.11
CA PRO A 161 9.11 1.45 -7.92
C PRO A 161 8.88 0.02 -7.40
N HIS A 162 8.62 -0.14 -6.10
CA HIS A 162 8.40 -1.44 -5.46
C HIS A 162 7.32 -1.34 -4.39
N ILE A 163 6.77 -2.51 -4.01
CA ILE A 163 6.06 -2.72 -2.75
C ILE A 163 7.04 -3.38 -1.78
N PRO A 164 7.71 -2.62 -0.90
CA PRO A 164 8.46 -3.19 0.21
C PRO A 164 7.52 -3.86 1.21
N VAL A 165 7.87 -5.08 1.60
CA VAL A 165 7.14 -5.84 2.62
C VAL A 165 8.11 -6.24 3.71
N LEU A 166 7.81 -5.84 4.94
CA LEU A 166 8.49 -6.28 6.14
C LEU A 166 7.57 -7.25 6.88
N ARG A 167 7.90 -8.52 6.87
CA ARG A 167 7.09 -9.57 7.51
C ARG A 167 7.74 -10.01 8.80
N VAL A 168 7.01 -9.85 9.90
CA VAL A 168 7.50 -10.18 11.24
C VAL A 168 6.88 -11.49 11.70
N TRP A 169 7.75 -12.46 11.99
CA TRP A 169 7.39 -13.75 12.55
C TRP A 169 7.57 -13.73 14.05
N SER A 170 6.51 -14.02 14.80
CA SER A 170 6.54 -14.12 16.25
C SER A 170 6.61 -15.59 16.69
N TRP A 171 7.71 -15.94 17.33
CA TRP A 171 8.00 -17.25 17.90
C TRP A 171 7.92 -17.18 19.43
N ALA A 172 7.88 -18.35 20.09
CA ALA A 172 7.80 -18.41 21.55
C ALA A 172 9.00 -17.75 22.27
N ARG A 173 10.15 -17.63 21.59
CA ARG A 173 11.42 -17.12 22.16
C ARG A 173 12.02 -15.94 21.37
N GLY A 174 11.19 -15.20 20.64
CA GLY A 174 11.60 -13.98 19.96
C GLY A 174 10.93 -13.78 18.61
N LYS A 175 11.33 -12.72 17.90
CA LYS A 175 10.77 -12.37 16.60
C LYS A 175 11.86 -12.39 15.52
N THR A 176 11.53 -12.91 14.35
CA THR A 176 12.36 -12.80 13.15
C THR A 176 11.62 -11.96 12.11
N PHE A 177 12.33 -11.50 11.10
CA PHE A 177 11.70 -10.82 9.98
C PHE A 177 12.27 -11.28 8.65
N ASP A 178 11.42 -11.21 7.64
CA ASP A 178 11.78 -11.35 6.24
C ASP A 178 11.40 -10.04 5.53
N ARG A 179 12.29 -9.50 4.72
CA ARG A 179 12.07 -8.31 3.90
C ARG A 179 11.95 -8.71 2.44
N TYR A 180 10.88 -8.29 1.78
CA TYR A 180 10.65 -8.54 0.36
C TYR A 180 10.59 -7.22 -0.40
N ARG A 181 11.00 -7.25 -1.66
CA ARG A 181 10.92 -6.14 -2.61
C ARG A 181 10.13 -6.59 -3.83
N ILE A 182 8.83 -6.32 -3.86
CA ILE A 182 7.96 -6.73 -4.97
C ILE A 182 8.01 -5.65 -6.07
N PRO A 183 8.38 -5.97 -7.32
CA PRO A 183 8.46 -4.97 -8.39
C PRO A 183 7.10 -4.30 -8.69
N GLY A 184 7.11 -2.98 -8.82
CA GLY A 184 5.94 -2.20 -9.25
C GLY A 184 5.61 -2.34 -10.74
N THR A 185 6.49 -2.98 -11.52
CA THR A 185 6.24 -3.31 -12.94
C THR A 185 5.23 -4.44 -13.13
N LEU A 186 4.95 -5.22 -12.08
CA LEU A 186 3.92 -6.25 -12.09
C LEU A 186 2.52 -5.63 -12.19
N LYS A 187 1.63 -6.21 -13.00
CA LYS A 187 0.31 -5.59 -13.26
C LYS A 187 -0.79 -6.14 -12.37
N ASP A 188 -0.71 -7.43 -12.05
CA ASP A 188 -1.78 -8.15 -11.36
C ASP A 188 -1.25 -9.37 -10.58
N VAL A 189 -2.18 -10.09 -9.96
CA VAL A 189 -1.93 -11.33 -9.23
C VAL A 189 -1.28 -12.44 -10.07
N MET A 190 -1.51 -12.48 -11.39
CA MET A 190 -0.94 -13.51 -12.27
C MET A 190 0.53 -13.21 -12.56
N ASP A 191 0.88 -11.94 -12.80
CA ASP A 191 2.26 -11.51 -12.91
C ASP A 191 3.03 -11.78 -11.61
N LEU A 192 2.39 -11.52 -10.46
CA LEU A 192 2.95 -11.83 -9.15
C LEU A 192 3.21 -13.33 -8.95
N GLU A 193 2.26 -14.18 -9.35
CA GLU A 193 2.45 -15.65 -9.31
C GLU A 193 3.64 -16.09 -10.16
N ARG A 194 3.78 -15.57 -11.39
CA ARG A 194 4.94 -15.87 -12.26
C ARG A 194 6.25 -15.39 -11.63
N TYR A 195 6.24 -14.18 -11.04
CA TYR A 195 7.41 -13.62 -10.38
C TYR A 195 7.89 -14.49 -9.20
N VAL A 196 6.94 -15.00 -8.39
CA VAL A 196 7.23 -15.91 -7.27
C VAL A 196 7.79 -17.25 -7.77
N GLN A 197 7.26 -17.78 -8.87
CA GLN A 197 7.78 -19.02 -9.47
C GLN A 197 9.22 -18.87 -9.99
N GLN A 198 9.58 -17.68 -10.48
CA GLN A 198 10.94 -17.37 -10.95
C GLN A 198 11.92 -17.09 -9.81
N ASN A 199 11.42 -16.72 -8.62
CA ASN A 199 12.22 -16.34 -7.45
C ASN A 199 11.83 -17.16 -6.21
N PRO A 200 11.94 -18.50 -6.26
CA PRO A 200 11.47 -19.35 -5.18
C PRO A 200 12.30 -19.13 -3.91
N LYS A 201 11.68 -19.32 -2.74
CA LYS A 201 12.26 -19.05 -1.42
C LYS A 201 13.66 -19.62 -1.21
N ASP A 202 13.91 -20.81 -1.73
CA ASP A 202 15.16 -21.56 -1.54
C ASP A 202 16.22 -21.30 -2.63
N SER A 203 16.00 -20.31 -3.51
CA SER A 203 16.98 -19.94 -4.54
C SER A 203 18.15 -19.14 -3.98
N GLU A 204 19.34 -19.35 -4.54
CA GLU A 204 20.53 -18.57 -4.18
C GLU A 204 20.36 -17.09 -4.57
N PRO A 205 20.98 -16.15 -3.83
CA PRO A 205 21.02 -14.76 -4.24
C PRO A 205 21.67 -14.65 -5.62
N PRO A 206 21.20 -13.76 -6.51
CA PRO A 206 21.94 -13.48 -7.74
C PRO A 206 23.36 -13.06 -7.35
N GLU A 207 24.37 -13.68 -7.98
CA GLU A 207 25.77 -13.29 -7.78
C GLU A 207 25.89 -11.79 -7.99
N SER A 208 26.65 -11.12 -7.11
CA SER A 208 26.91 -9.69 -7.12
C SER A 208 27.68 -9.26 -8.36
N SER A 209 27.03 -9.34 -9.52
CA SER A 209 27.37 -8.58 -10.70
C SER A 209 26.84 -7.18 -10.47
N SER A 210 27.75 -6.21 -10.38
CA SER A 210 27.57 -4.77 -10.56
C SER A 210 26.24 -4.20 -10.08
N SER A 211 26.28 -3.35 -9.03
CA SER A 211 25.30 -2.31 -8.69
C SER A 211 23.93 -2.52 -9.34
N PRO A 212 22.88 -2.97 -8.60
CA PRO A 212 21.59 -3.35 -9.20
C PRO A 212 21.29 -2.27 -10.21
N THR A 213 21.35 -2.62 -11.50
CA THR A 213 21.33 -1.62 -12.54
C THR A 213 20.16 -0.74 -12.20
N ASN A 214 20.45 0.55 -12.05
CA ASN A 214 19.45 1.59 -12.07
C ASN A 214 18.78 1.50 -13.46
N ASN A 215 18.05 0.41 -13.72
CA ASN A 215 16.95 0.35 -14.65
C ASN A 215 15.81 1.11 -13.94
N LEU A 216 16.09 2.37 -13.59
CA LEU A 216 15.12 3.42 -13.31
C LEU A 216 14.33 3.76 -14.60
N ASP A 217 14.63 3.08 -15.71
CA ASP A 217 14.06 3.26 -17.04
C ASP A 217 12.98 2.22 -17.42
N ASP A 218 12.71 1.20 -16.60
CA ASP A 218 11.55 0.33 -16.85
C ASP A 218 10.33 1.00 -16.22
N GLY A 219 9.69 1.90 -16.99
CA GLY A 219 8.70 2.90 -16.60
C GLY A 219 7.36 2.39 -16.01
N GLY A 220 7.39 1.39 -15.14
CA GLY A 220 6.27 0.92 -14.35
C GLY A 220 6.34 1.40 -12.91
N GLY A 221 5.19 1.44 -12.25
CA GLY A 221 5.10 1.71 -10.82
C GLY A 221 3.89 1.06 -10.20
N VAL A 222 3.88 1.00 -8.87
CA VAL A 222 2.86 0.27 -8.11
C VAL A 222 1.47 0.80 -8.46
N THR A 223 0.71 -0.05 -9.15
CA THR A 223 -0.71 0.18 -9.43
C THR A 223 -1.56 -0.21 -8.22
N MET A 224 -2.74 0.38 -8.12
CA MET A 224 -3.70 0.00 -7.10
C MET A 224 -4.16 -1.46 -7.27
N GLY A 225 -4.23 -1.97 -8.50
CA GLY A 225 -4.58 -3.36 -8.78
C GLY A 225 -3.58 -4.32 -8.15
N LEU A 226 -2.28 -4.11 -8.41
CA LEU A 226 -1.21 -4.91 -7.81
C LEU A 226 -1.23 -4.83 -6.27
N LEU A 227 -1.29 -3.62 -5.72
CA LEU A 227 -1.29 -3.42 -4.27
C LEU A 227 -2.50 -4.09 -3.59
N PHE A 228 -3.68 -3.93 -4.19
CA PHE A 228 -4.92 -4.54 -3.70
C PHE A 228 -4.86 -6.06 -3.77
N ASP A 229 -4.39 -6.61 -4.89
CA ASP A 229 -4.27 -8.06 -5.08
C ASP A 229 -3.24 -8.66 -4.10
N TYR A 230 -2.10 -8.01 -3.89
CA TYR A 230 -1.11 -8.44 -2.90
C TYR A 230 -1.69 -8.48 -1.49
N VAL A 231 -2.31 -7.38 -1.03
CA VAL A 231 -2.93 -7.30 0.30
C VAL A 231 -4.02 -8.35 0.48
N THR A 232 -4.88 -8.55 -0.52
CA THR A 232 -6.03 -9.46 -0.40
C THR A 232 -5.69 -10.94 -0.54
N CYS A 233 -4.62 -11.28 -1.26
CA CYS A 233 -4.22 -12.66 -1.47
C CYS A 233 -3.12 -13.14 -0.52
N ASP A 234 -2.19 -12.28 -0.09
CA ASP A 234 -1.06 -12.69 0.74
C ASP A 234 -1.30 -12.50 2.24
N LEU A 235 -1.79 -11.32 2.62
CA LEU A 235 -1.77 -10.88 4.00
C LEU A 235 -2.91 -11.50 4.83
N ASP A 236 -2.66 -11.67 6.13
CA ASP A 236 -3.75 -11.86 7.06
C ASP A 236 -4.49 -10.53 7.22
N LEU A 237 -5.71 -10.44 6.70
CA LEU A 237 -6.52 -9.21 6.73
C LEU A 237 -6.92 -8.76 8.15
N LYS A 238 -6.56 -9.51 9.21
CA LYS A 238 -6.64 -9.08 10.61
C LYS A 238 -5.36 -8.43 11.14
N TRP A 239 -4.19 -8.75 10.58
CA TRP A 239 -2.87 -8.44 11.15
C TRP A 239 -1.90 -7.87 10.10
N TRP A 240 -2.32 -6.79 9.47
CA TRP A 240 -1.53 -6.08 8.46
C TRP A 240 -1.64 -4.58 8.64
N MET A 241 -0.60 -3.88 8.19
CA MET A 241 -0.45 -2.44 8.27
C MET A 241 0.19 -1.96 6.97
N ILE A 242 -0.34 -0.89 6.38
CA ILE A 242 0.38 -0.09 5.39
C ILE A 242 0.95 1.11 6.13
N MET A 243 2.23 1.37 5.94
CA MET A 243 2.91 2.56 6.45
C MET A 243 3.46 3.36 5.28
N TRP A 244 3.38 4.67 5.41
CA TRP A 244 3.88 5.63 4.44
C TRP A 244 5.01 6.46 5.06
N GLY A 245 6.11 6.60 4.32
CA GLY A 245 7.25 7.43 4.71
C GLY A 245 8.41 6.67 5.35
N ASP A 246 9.48 7.42 5.65
CA ASP A 246 10.84 6.89 5.84
C ASP A 246 11.16 6.48 7.28
N LEU A 247 10.24 6.77 8.23
CA LEU A 247 10.45 6.50 9.64
C LEU A 247 9.36 5.55 10.18
N PRO A 248 9.75 4.56 11.00
CA PRO A 248 8.79 3.65 11.60
C PRO A 248 7.98 4.33 12.73
N PRO A 249 6.83 3.73 13.11
CA PRO A 249 6.13 4.12 14.33
C PRO A 249 7.02 3.97 15.56
N VAL A 250 7.01 4.98 16.43
CA VAL A 250 7.80 5.00 17.67
C VAL A 250 7.45 3.84 18.60
N SER A 251 6.16 3.52 18.75
CA SER A 251 5.70 2.42 19.59
C SER A 251 6.31 1.07 19.20
N MET A 252 6.45 0.85 17.90
CA MET A 252 7.11 -0.34 17.35
C MET A 252 8.63 -0.29 17.50
N ALA A 253 9.25 0.87 17.32
CA ALA A 253 10.67 1.06 17.57
C ALA A 253 11.05 0.77 19.04
N LEU A 254 10.18 1.15 19.99
CA LEU A 254 10.36 0.84 21.40
C LEU A 254 10.23 -0.66 21.70
N GLU A 255 9.29 -1.35 21.04
CA GLU A 255 9.04 -2.76 21.29
C GLU A 255 10.09 -3.67 20.66
N LEU A 256 10.39 -3.45 19.38
CA LEU A 256 11.23 -4.32 18.55
C LEU A 256 12.70 -3.90 18.53
N GLY A 257 13.00 -2.70 19.06
CA GLY A 257 14.35 -2.18 19.20
C GLY A 257 14.94 -1.58 17.92
N PRO A 258 16.24 -1.20 17.98
CA PRO A 258 16.92 -0.52 16.89
C PRO A 258 17.02 -1.36 15.62
N GLU A 259 17.10 -2.68 15.73
CA GLU A 259 17.19 -3.57 14.57
C GLU A 259 15.92 -3.49 13.69
N TYR A 260 14.75 -3.27 14.29
CA TYR A 260 13.53 -3.01 13.54
C TYR A 260 13.56 -1.65 12.84
N VAL A 261 14.08 -0.62 13.52
CA VAL A 261 14.21 0.72 12.92
C VAL A 261 15.09 0.66 11.67
N ASP A 262 16.19 -0.06 11.73
CA ASP A 262 17.12 -0.20 10.61
C ASP A 262 16.54 -1.08 9.49
N ALA A 263 15.79 -2.14 9.83
CA ALA A 263 15.07 -2.94 8.85
C ALA A 263 13.96 -2.14 8.15
N TYR A 264 13.24 -1.29 8.88
CA TYR A 264 12.21 -0.43 8.34
C TYR A 264 12.79 0.61 7.39
N LYS A 265 13.85 1.33 7.80
CA LYS A 265 14.49 2.35 6.94
C LYS A 265 14.93 1.76 5.60
N ARG A 266 15.56 0.59 5.63
CA ARG A 266 15.93 -0.15 4.41
C ARG A 266 14.72 -0.60 3.58
N ALA A 267 13.58 -0.90 4.22
CA ALA A 267 12.35 -1.15 3.49
C ALA A 267 11.79 0.13 2.84
N ALA A 268 11.85 1.28 3.52
CA ALA A 268 11.40 2.56 2.98
C ALA A 268 12.28 3.09 1.84
N GLU A 269 13.58 2.75 1.84
CA GLU A 269 14.48 3.03 0.71
C GLU A 269 14.05 2.34 -0.59
N ASP A 270 13.35 1.20 -0.49
CA ASP A 270 12.86 0.45 -1.66
C ASP A 270 11.61 1.07 -2.29
N GLY A 271 10.86 1.87 -1.53
CA GLY A 271 9.61 2.48 -1.96
C GLY A 271 8.86 3.18 -0.83
N SER A 272 8.01 4.11 -1.19
CA SER A 272 7.23 4.95 -0.25
C SER A 272 6.12 4.20 0.51
N ILE A 273 5.79 2.96 0.12
CA ILE A 273 4.70 2.13 0.69
C ILE A 273 5.30 0.92 1.40
N VAL A 274 5.52 0.99 2.71
CA VAL A 274 6.01 -0.16 3.48
C VAL A 274 4.82 -0.96 4.01
N ILE A 275 4.66 -2.18 3.53
CA ILE A 275 3.69 -3.13 4.10
C ILE A 275 4.36 -3.86 5.25
N LEU A 276 3.74 -3.80 6.43
CA LEU A 276 4.14 -4.60 7.57
C LEU A 276 3.05 -5.58 7.93
N THR A 277 3.46 -6.81 8.20
CA THR A 277 2.53 -7.84 8.67
C THR A 277 3.16 -8.63 9.79
N PHE A 278 2.33 -8.99 10.77
CA PHE A 278 2.73 -9.82 11.88
C PHE A 278 2.09 -11.18 11.76
N GLN A 279 2.91 -12.22 11.86
CA GLN A 279 2.44 -13.59 11.90
C GLN A 279 2.91 -14.28 13.16
N ILE A 280 1.95 -14.80 13.91
CA ILE A 280 2.23 -15.59 15.11
C ILE A 280 2.41 -17.05 14.67
N VAL A 281 3.58 -17.61 14.97
CA VAL A 281 3.91 -19.00 14.66
C VAL A 281 3.87 -19.88 15.92
N GLN A 282 4.40 -19.37 17.04
CA GLN A 282 4.37 -20.03 18.35
C GLN A 282 4.27 -18.97 19.46
N GLY A 283 3.47 -19.22 20.50
CA GLY A 283 3.35 -18.36 21.69
C GLY A 283 3.71 -19.14 22.96
N ALA A 284 4.42 -18.52 23.89
CA ALA A 284 4.68 -19.09 25.22
C ALA A 284 3.46 -18.98 26.15
N GLU A 285 2.52 -18.09 25.80
CA GLU A 285 1.20 -17.93 26.39
C GLU A 285 0.21 -17.83 25.21
N TRP A 286 -1.06 -18.20 25.40
CA TRP A 286 -2.21 -18.17 24.46
C TRP A 286 -2.71 -19.50 23.88
N TRP A 287 -3.94 -19.79 24.29
CA TRP A 287 -4.97 -20.74 23.84
C TRP A 287 -5.66 -20.30 22.53
N TYR A 288 -4.93 -19.61 21.65
CA TYR A 288 -5.49 -19.07 20.41
C TYR A 288 -5.54 -20.15 19.33
N ASP A 289 -6.74 -20.58 18.93
CA ASP A 289 -6.93 -21.51 17.82
C ASP A 289 -6.58 -20.82 16.50
N ILE A 290 -5.31 -20.89 16.10
CA ILE A 290 -4.79 -20.35 14.83
C ILE A 290 -5.55 -20.95 13.64
N ALA A 291 -5.96 -22.23 13.73
CA ALA A 291 -6.75 -22.87 12.68
C ALA A 291 -8.15 -22.25 12.59
N GLY A 292 -8.83 -22.04 13.71
CA GLY A 292 -10.11 -21.35 13.80
C GLY A 292 -10.05 -19.87 13.39
N ALA A 293 -8.96 -19.17 13.72
CA ALA A 293 -8.72 -17.79 13.32
C ALA A 293 -8.51 -17.67 11.80
N ASN A 294 -7.76 -18.60 11.21
CA ASN A 294 -7.57 -18.73 9.77
C ASN A 294 -8.86 -19.10 9.04
N ALA A 295 -9.66 -20.04 9.55
CA ALA A 295 -10.93 -20.44 8.95
C ALA A 295 -11.92 -19.26 8.83
N LYS A 296 -11.85 -18.28 9.75
CA LYS A 296 -12.66 -17.06 9.72
C LYS A 296 -12.04 -15.92 8.90
N ASN A 297 -10.85 -16.10 8.35
CA ASN A 297 -10.15 -15.06 7.61
C ASN A 297 -10.80 -14.84 6.24
N LEU A 298 -11.24 -13.60 5.97
CA LEU A 298 -11.90 -13.26 4.71
C LEU A 298 -11.00 -13.50 3.49
N ARG A 299 -9.67 -13.47 3.66
CA ARG A 299 -8.72 -13.71 2.57
C ARG A 299 -9.05 -15.00 1.82
N PHE A 300 -9.41 -16.08 2.51
CA PHE A 300 -9.69 -17.37 1.87
C PHE A 300 -10.91 -17.29 0.95
N ARG A 301 -11.98 -16.60 1.38
CA ARG A 301 -13.15 -16.36 0.51
C ARG A 301 -12.81 -15.50 -0.70
N ILE A 302 -11.92 -14.51 -0.56
CA ILE A 302 -11.47 -13.70 -1.70
C ILE A 302 -10.64 -14.56 -2.66
N VAL A 303 -9.70 -15.35 -2.13
CA VAL A 303 -8.86 -16.27 -2.92
C VAL A 303 -9.70 -17.30 -3.67
N ASP A 304 -10.74 -17.86 -3.05
CA ASP A 304 -11.64 -18.81 -3.72
C ASP A 304 -12.40 -18.14 -4.87
N GLU A 305 -12.81 -16.88 -4.70
CA GLU A 305 -13.41 -16.10 -5.79
C GLU A 305 -12.40 -15.75 -6.90
N TYR A 306 -11.13 -15.52 -6.56
CA TYR A 306 -10.07 -15.33 -7.55
C TYR A 306 -9.83 -16.63 -8.33
N ARG A 307 -9.81 -17.78 -7.64
CA ARG A 307 -9.69 -19.11 -8.24
C ARG A 307 -10.85 -19.43 -9.16
N ALA A 308 -12.09 -19.13 -8.75
CA ALA A 308 -13.28 -19.30 -9.59
C ALA A 308 -13.23 -18.47 -10.88
N ARG A 309 -12.44 -17.39 -10.91
CA ARG A 309 -12.20 -16.55 -12.08
C ARG A 309 -10.95 -16.94 -12.88
N GLY A 310 -10.19 -17.95 -12.43
CA GLY A 310 -8.95 -18.38 -13.06
C GLY A 310 -7.76 -17.44 -12.82
N TRP A 311 -7.82 -16.58 -11.80
CA TRP A 311 -6.78 -15.59 -11.47
C TRP A 311 -5.72 -16.11 -10.50
N VAL A 312 -5.99 -17.21 -9.83
CA VAL A 312 -5.04 -17.86 -8.92
C VAL A 312 -5.20 -19.35 -9.15
N GLY A 313 -4.09 -20.09 -9.10
CA GLY A 313 -4.10 -21.54 -9.24
C GLY A 313 -4.74 -22.26 -8.04
N GLU A 314 -4.58 -23.58 -8.02
CA GLU A 314 -5.08 -24.42 -6.92
C GLU A 314 -4.34 -24.15 -5.61
N ARG A 315 -3.04 -23.82 -5.69
CA ARG A 315 -2.21 -23.53 -4.53
C ARG A 315 -2.67 -22.22 -3.85
N PRO A 316 -2.60 -22.13 -2.50
CA PRO A 316 -2.86 -20.88 -1.82
C PRO A 316 -1.82 -19.84 -2.26
N PRO A 317 -2.25 -18.59 -2.54
CA PRO A 317 -1.39 -17.60 -3.14
C PRO A 317 -0.18 -17.27 -2.26
N THR A 318 -0.30 -17.25 -0.93
CA THR A 318 0.77 -17.02 0.09
C THR A 318 2.15 -16.77 -0.53
N PHE A 319 2.30 -15.60 -1.17
CA PHE A 319 3.39 -15.25 -2.06
C PHE A 319 4.65 -15.06 -1.24
N SER A 320 4.58 -14.33 -0.12
CA SER A 320 5.71 -14.14 0.79
C SER A 320 6.25 -15.46 1.35
N ASN A 321 5.42 -16.49 1.54
CA ASN A 321 5.89 -17.81 1.98
C ASN A 321 6.74 -18.54 0.93
N ARG A 322 6.55 -18.22 -0.35
CA ARG A 322 7.17 -18.92 -1.48
C ARG A 322 8.21 -18.09 -2.20
N LEU A 323 8.22 -16.79 -1.97
CA LEU A 323 9.15 -15.83 -2.55
C LEU A 323 10.45 -15.80 -1.73
N ARG A 324 11.57 -15.65 -2.41
CA ARG A 324 12.87 -15.37 -1.78
C ARG A 324 12.85 -13.99 -1.12
N ALA A 325 13.19 -13.94 0.17
CA ALA A 325 13.40 -12.69 0.87
C ALA A 325 14.70 -12.03 0.40
N VAL A 326 14.69 -10.70 0.29
CA VAL A 326 15.88 -9.89 0.02
C VAL A 326 16.77 -9.80 1.26
N GLU A 327 16.15 -9.91 2.44
CA GLU A 327 16.84 -9.88 3.72
C GLU A 327 16.06 -10.72 4.74
N ASN A 328 16.78 -11.43 5.60
CA ASN A 328 16.21 -12.07 6.78
C ASN A 328 16.98 -11.60 8.02
N GLY A 329 16.30 -11.44 9.15
CA GLY A 329 16.93 -11.04 10.39
C GLY A 329 16.13 -11.39 11.64
N ARG A 330 16.64 -10.95 12.79
CA ARG A 330 16.04 -11.19 14.10
C ARG A 330 15.94 -9.89 14.87
N PHE A 331 14.88 -9.76 15.68
CA PHE A 331 14.74 -8.70 16.67
C PHE A 331 15.15 -9.26 18.04
N PRO A 332 16.37 -8.94 18.53
CA PRO A 332 16.88 -9.44 19.81
C PRO A 332 16.23 -8.73 21.01
N HIS A 333 15.83 -7.47 20.84
CA HIS A 333 15.09 -6.69 21.82
C HIS A 333 13.62 -7.12 21.79
N PHE A 334 13.27 -8.07 22.66
CA PHE A 334 11.89 -8.52 22.88
C PHE A 334 11.59 -8.44 24.37
N THR A 335 10.62 -7.60 24.74
CA THR A 335 9.98 -7.68 26.06
C THR A 335 8.81 -8.66 25.96
N THR A 336 8.80 -9.66 26.83
CA THR A 336 7.80 -10.75 26.88
C THR A 336 6.36 -10.29 27.11
N GLN A 337 6.16 -9.02 27.45
CA GLN A 337 4.85 -8.42 27.57
C GLN A 337 4.65 -7.48 26.39
N ALA A 338 3.69 -7.81 25.54
CA ALA A 338 3.17 -6.91 24.53
C ALA A 338 1.88 -6.25 25.08
N PRO A 339 1.95 -5.20 25.93
CA PRO A 339 0.76 -4.48 26.36
C PRO A 339 -0.02 -3.89 25.16
N PHE A 340 0.67 -3.58 24.05
CA PHE A 340 0.04 -3.07 22.83
C PHE A 340 -0.81 -4.13 22.11
N LEU A 341 -0.29 -5.33 21.82
CA LEU A 341 -1.07 -6.41 21.21
C LEU A 341 -2.21 -6.85 22.13
N ALA A 342 -1.98 -6.93 23.45
CA ALA A 342 -3.03 -7.27 24.42
C ALA A 342 -4.25 -6.31 24.35
N ARG A 343 -4.00 -5.01 24.09
CA ARG A 343 -5.04 -3.97 23.96
C ARG A 343 -5.92 -4.14 22.71
N TYR A 344 -5.39 -4.72 21.64
CA TYR A 344 -6.11 -4.97 20.38
C TYR A 344 -6.54 -6.43 20.19
N LEU A 345 -5.95 -7.38 20.93
CA LEU A 345 -6.27 -8.82 20.90
C LEU A 345 -7.48 -9.19 21.76
N LEU A 346 -7.89 -8.34 22.71
CA LEU A 346 -9.05 -8.56 23.58
C LEU A 346 -10.19 -7.60 23.23
N PRO A 347 -11.04 -7.90 22.24
CA PRO A 347 -12.28 -7.15 22.06
C PRO A 347 -13.21 -7.47 23.23
N GLY A 348 -13.25 -6.61 24.25
CA GLY A 348 -14.30 -6.67 25.27
C GLY A 348 -13.92 -6.38 26.72
N TRP A 349 -12.66 -6.15 27.07
CA TRP A 349 -12.33 -5.73 28.44
C TRP A 349 -12.33 -4.22 28.52
N GLY A 350 -13.54 -3.69 28.72
CA GLY A 350 -13.71 -2.33 29.19
C GLY A 350 -12.83 -2.11 30.42
N VAL A 351 -12.10 -1.01 30.40
CA VAL A 351 -11.46 -0.45 31.59
C VAL A 351 -12.58 -0.25 32.61
N ALA A 352 -12.71 -1.17 33.56
CA ALA A 352 -13.41 -0.89 34.79
C ALA A 352 -12.55 0.14 35.53
N VAL A 353 -12.90 1.41 35.34
CA VAL A 353 -12.43 2.50 36.18
C VAL A 353 -13.02 2.25 37.56
N GLY A 354 -12.18 1.86 38.50
CA GLY A 354 -12.42 1.91 39.94
C GLY A 354 -11.55 2.99 40.55
#